data_AF-A0A6N6RWQ7-F1
#
_entry.id   AF-A0A6N6RWQ7-F1
#
_cell.length_a   1.000
_cell.length_b   1.000
_cell.length_c   1.000
_cell.angle_alpha   90.00
_cell.angle_beta   90.00
_cell.angle_gamma   90.00
#
_symmetry.space_group_name_H-M   'P 1'
#
loop_
_entity.id
_entity.type
_entity.pdbx_description
1 polymer ?
#
loop_
_entity_poly.entity_id
_entity_poly.type
_entity_poly.pdbx_seq_one_letter_code
_entity_poly.pdbx_strand_id
1 'polypeptide(L)'
;MPDKSKMMCADKPNCISTLETRADFSAAPFTLNNPDTTIETIAQIAEQLKGAKIAVIKENYARIESTSTLFRFVDDLELRIESSNLIVRSESRTGHSDFGVNKKRVEQLRTMLLEQNIISQ
;
A
#
# COMPACT_ATOMS: atom_id res chain seq x y z
N MET A 1 -12.83 -7.63 5.34
CA MET A 1 -11.78 -7.39 6.37
C MET A 1 -11.94 -5.98 6.92
N PRO A 2 -11.67 -5.74 8.21
CA PRO A 2 -11.60 -4.39 8.76
C PRO A 2 -10.44 -3.62 8.12
N ASP A 3 -10.55 -2.31 8.12
CA ASP A 3 -9.47 -1.41 7.70
C ASP A 3 -8.32 -1.48 8.73
N LYS A 4 -7.11 -1.81 8.26
CA LYS A 4 -5.90 -1.84 9.08
C LYS A 4 -4.87 -0.81 8.66
N SER A 5 -5.21 0.16 7.80
CA SER A 5 -4.25 1.13 7.24
C SER A 5 -3.46 1.89 8.32
N LYS A 6 -4.08 2.10 9.48
CA LYS A 6 -3.50 2.78 10.66
C LYS A 6 -2.95 1.85 11.73
N MET A 7 -2.91 0.54 11.49
CA MET A 7 -2.36 -0.43 12.43
C MET A 7 -0.88 -0.63 12.17
N MET A 8 -0.10 -0.66 13.26
CA MET A 8 1.30 -1.07 13.22
C MET A 8 1.45 -2.49 12.67
N CYS A 9 2.57 -2.77 12.03
CA CYS A 9 2.92 -4.10 11.59
C CYS A 9 3.14 -5.03 12.79
N ALA A 10 2.72 -6.29 12.68
CA ALA A 10 3.12 -7.30 13.65
C ALA A 10 4.64 -7.57 13.54
N ASP A 11 5.20 -8.30 14.49
CA ASP A 11 6.60 -8.74 14.45
C ASP A 11 6.80 -9.92 13.49
N LYS A 12 6.53 -9.68 12.20
CA LYS A 12 6.68 -10.62 11.09
C LYS A 12 7.18 -9.90 9.85
N PRO A 13 8.23 -10.39 9.18
CA PRO A 13 8.82 -9.74 7.99
C PRO A 13 7.96 -9.97 6.74
N ASN A 14 6.71 -9.54 6.81
CA ASN A 14 5.69 -9.61 5.76
C ASN A 14 4.75 -8.40 5.81
N CYS A 15 5.13 -7.31 6.47
CA CYS A 15 4.33 -6.10 6.57
C CYS A 15 5.20 -4.87 6.40
N ILE A 16 4.72 -3.91 5.60
CA ILE A 16 5.34 -2.62 5.40
C ILE A 16 4.29 -1.53 5.62
N SER A 17 4.64 -0.44 6.29
CA SER A 17 3.76 0.71 6.50
C SER A 17 4.52 2.04 6.53
N THR A 18 3.87 3.10 6.07
CA THR A 18 4.36 4.48 6.22
C THR A 18 4.26 5.01 7.65
N LEU A 19 3.54 4.31 8.54
CA LEU A 19 3.39 4.67 9.96
C LEU A 19 4.39 3.93 10.87
N GLU A 20 5.18 3.04 10.32
CA GLU A 20 6.20 2.30 11.07
C GLU A 20 7.46 3.13 11.31
N THR A 21 8.04 2.96 12.50
CA THR A 21 9.33 3.57 12.87
C THR A 21 10.48 2.58 12.78
N ARG A 22 10.18 1.28 12.78
CA ARG A 22 11.18 0.21 12.65
C ARG A 22 11.63 0.09 11.20
N ALA A 23 12.93 0.21 10.95
CA ALA A 23 13.51 0.29 9.60
C ALA A 23 13.13 -0.87 8.66
N ASP A 24 12.94 -2.08 9.20
CA ASP A 24 12.59 -3.26 8.41
C ASP A 24 11.11 -3.28 7.96
N PHE A 25 10.27 -2.49 8.63
CA PHE A 25 8.82 -2.42 8.40
C PHE A 25 8.39 -1.07 7.79
N SER A 26 9.27 -0.08 7.78
CA SER A 26 8.92 1.27 7.34
C SER A 26 8.99 1.43 5.84
N ALA A 27 8.05 2.23 5.32
CA ALA A 27 8.12 2.82 4.00
C ALA A 27 8.32 4.33 4.13
N ALA A 28 8.98 4.95 3.15
CA ALA A 28 9.05 6.40 3.09
C ALA A 28 7.64 7.02 2.98
N PRO A 29 7.43 8.26 3.45
CA PRO A 29 6.14 8.94 3.33
C PRO A 29 5.72 9.17 1.87
N PHE A 30 4.41 9.15 1.60
CA PHE A 30 3.83 9.52 0.32
C PHE A 30 3.11 10.85 0.50
N THR A 31 3.75 11.95 0.11
CA THR A 31 3.15 13.29 0.19
C THR A 31 2.40 13.58 -1.10
N LEU A 32 1.11 13.90 -1.02
CA LEU A 32 0.29 14.24 -2.18
C LEU A 32 0.67 15.63 -2.70
N ASN A 33 0.82 15.76 -4.02
CA ASN A 33 1.11 17.05 -4.67
C ASN A 33 -0.13 17.93 -4.80
N ASN A 34 -1.31 17.31 -4.89
CA ASN A 34 -2.58 18.01 -5.12
C ASN A 34 -3.61 17.61 -4.05
N PRO A 35 -4.21 18.58 -3.32
CA PRO A 35 -5.27 18.31 -2.34
C PRO A 35 -6.54 17.68 -2.96
N ASP A 36 -6.78 17.85 -4.25
CA ASP A 36 -7.94 17.29 -4.96
C ASP A 36 -7.72 15.82 -5.37
N THR A 37 -6.56 15.24 -5.06
CA THR A 37 -6.29 13.82 -5.35
C THR A 37 -7.27 12.96 -4.57
N THR A 38 -8.06 12.15 -5.28
CA THR A 38 -9.01 11.23 -4.65
C THR A 38 -8.36 9.87 -4.43
N ILE A 39 -8.89 9.13 -3.44
CA ILE A 39 -8.45 7.76 -3.21
C ILE A 39 -8.79 6.83 -4.38
N GLU A 40 -9.84 7.13 -5.13
CA GLU A 40 -10.24 6.36 -6.31
C GLU A 40 -9.19 6.44 -7.43
N THR A 41 -8.65 7.63 -7.69
CA THR A 41 -7.53 7.81 -8.63
C THR A 41 -6.33 6.96 -8.23
N ILE A 42 -5.94 7.00 -6.95
CA ILE A 42 -4.79 6.24 -6.43
C ILE A 42 -5.07 4.73 -6.51
N ALA A 43 -6.30 4.30 -6.19
CA ALA A 43 -6.70 2.89 -6.24
C ALA A 43 -6.65 2.33 -7.68
N GLN A 44 -7.08 3.11 -8.68
CA GLN A 44 -7.00 2.74 -10.09
C GLN A 44 -5.56 2.59 -10.58
N ILE A 45 -4.65 3.44 -10.11
CA ILE A 45 -3.21 3.28 -10.38
C ILE A 45 -2.68 2.02 -9.70
N ALA A 46 -3.04 1.80 -8.43
CA ALA A 46 -2.63 0.61 -7.69
C ALA A 46 -3.17 -0.70 -8.28
N GLU A 47 -4.33 -0.69 -8.93
CA GLU A 47 -4.90 -1.88 -9.61
C GLU A 47 -4.06 -2.35 -10.80
N GLN A 48 -3.22 -1.49 -11.38
CA GLN A 48 -2.30 -1.84 -12.46
C GLN A 48 -1.10 -2.67 -11.96
N LEU A 49 -0.90 -2.77 -10.65
CA LEU A 49 0.12 -3.64 -10.07
C LEU A 49 -0.18 -5.10 -10.42
N LYS A 50 0.88 -5.91 -10.59
CA LYS A 50 0.72 -7.31 -10.99
C LYS A 50 -0.12 -8.09 -9.97
N GLY A 51 -1.20 -8.72 -10.47
CA GLY A 51 -2.09 -9.54 -9.65
C GLY A 51 -2.92 -8.74 -8.64
N ALA A 52 -2.99 -7.43 -8.79
CA ALA A 52 -3.82 -6.55 -7.98
C ALA A 52 -5.28 -6.54 -8.45
N LYS A 53 -6.19 -6.36 -7.49
CA LYS A 53 -7.61 -6.15 -7.72
C LYS A 53 -8.16 -5.26 -6.63
N ILE A 54 -8.93 -4.25 -7.00
CA ILE A 54 -9.62 -3.41 -6.02
C ILE A 54 -10.68 -4.26 -5.30
N ALA A 55 -10.59 -4.35 -3.98
CA ALA A 55 -11.53 -5.08 -3.15
C ALA A 55 -12.52 -4.17 -2.43
N VAL A 56 -12.09 -2.96 -2.05
CA VAL A 56 -12.93 -1.96 -1.38
C VAL A 56 -12.47 -0.57 -1.80
N ILE A 57 -13.43 0.32 -2.09
CA ILE A 57 -13.23 1.77 -2.13
C ILE A 57 -14.26 2.41 -1.18
N LYS A 58 -13.81 3.39 -0.40
CA LYS A 58 -14.62 4.30 0.41
C LYS A 58 -14.06 5.72 0.22
N GLU A 59 -14.67 6.71 0.85
CA GLU A 59 -14.34 8.14 0.68
C GLU A 59 -12.84 8.47 0.69
N ASN A 60 -12.08 8.02 1.70
CA ASN A 60 -10.64 8.28 1.82
C ASN A 60 -9.81 7.00 1.96
N TYR A 61 -10.39 5.83 1.62
CA TYR A 61 -9.78 4.52 1.83
C TYR A 61 -9.97 3.61 0.63
N ALA A 62 -8.91 2.89 0.26
CA ALA A 62 -9.01 1.75 -0.64
C ALA A 62 -8.24 0.56 -0.10
N ARG A 63 -8.75 -0.64 -0.38
CA ARG A 63 -8.04 -1.90 -0.18
C ARG A 63 -7.93 -2.63 -1.49
N ILE A 64 -6.72 -2.99 -1.84
CA ILE A 64 -6.34 -3.72 -3.03
C ILE A 64 -5.83 -5.08 -2.58
N GLU A 65 -6.41 -6.14 -3.11
CA GLU A 65 -5.92 -7.51 -2.92
C GLU A 65 -4.89 -7.79 -4.00
N SER A 66 -3.69 -8.22 -3.62
CA SER A 66 -2.64 -8.60 -4.55
C SER A 66 -2.27 -10.07 -4.33
N THR A 67 -2.33 -10.87 -5.41
CA THR A 67 -1.96 -12.28 -5.35
C THR A 67 -0.54 -12.48 -5.91
N SER A 68 0.36 -12.98 -5.07
CA SER A 68 1.73 -13.31 -5.48
C SER A 68 1.77 -14.45 -6.50
N THR A 69 2.65 -14.38 -7.50
CA THR A 69 2.63 -15.32 -8.63
C THR A 69 3.20 -16.70 -8.31
N LEU A 70 4.19 -16.79 -7.40
CA LEU A 70 4.90 -18.04 -7.12
C LEU A 70 4.20 -18.88 -6.05
N PHE A 71 3.80 -18.25 -4.94
CA PHE A 71 3.21 -18.94 -3.78
C PHE A 71 1.70 -18.71 -3.64
N ARG A 72 1.09 -17.87 -4.50
CA ARG A 72 -0.34 -17.53 -4.46
C ARG A 72 -0.81 -16.97 -3.12
N PHE A 73 0.09 -16.41 -2.31
CA PHE A 73 -0.29 -15.65 -1.13
C PHE A 73 -1.08 -14.42 -1.53
N VAL A 74 -2.14 -14.16 -0.79
CA VAL A 74 -2.96 -12.96 -0.92
C VAL A 74 -2.47 -11.94 0.11
N ASP A 75 -2.04 -10.80 -0.41
CA ASP A 75 -1.62 -9.65 0.36
C ASP A 75 -2.70 -8.56 0.27
N ASP A 76 -2.90 -7.81 1.33
CA ASP A 76 -3.72 -6.60 1.34
C ASP A 76 -2.80 -5.38 1.26
N LEU A 77 -2.97 -4.59 0.20
CA LEU A 77 -2.44 -3.24 0.06
C LEU A 77 -3.56 -2.26 0.43
N GLU A 78 -3.38 -1.58 1.55
CA GLU A 78 -4.32 -0.61 2.09
C GLU A 78 -3.78 0.80 1.91
N LEU A 79 -4.64 1.66 1.38
CA LEU A 79 -4.34 3.03 1.00
C LEU A 79 -5.32 3.94 1.69
N ARG A 80 -4.81 5.01 2.30
CA ARG A 80 -5.62 5.99 3.01
C ARG A 80 -5.12 7.40 2.79
N ILE A 81 -6.00 8.27 2.33
CA ILE A 81 -5.70 9.71 2.31
C ILE A 81 -6.02 10.29 3.69
N GLU A 82 -5.05 10.98 4.27
CA GLU A 82 -5.19 11.77 5.48
C GLU A 82 -4.40 13.07 5.35
N SER A 83 -5.10 14.20 5.37
CA SER A 83 -4.53 15.53 5.11
C SER A 83 -3.82 15.55 3.75
N SER A 84 -2.53 15.92 3.71
CA SER A 84 -1.70 15.93 2.49
C SER A 84 -0.90 14.64 2.30
N ASN A 85 -1.20 13.56 3.02
CA ASN A 85 -0.44 12.31 2.98
C ASN A 85 -1.30 11.14 2.52
N LEU A 86 -0.66 10.23 1.80
CA LEU A 86 -1.16 8.89 1.55
C LEU A 86 -0.50 7.93 2.56
N ILE A 87 -1.27 7.44 3.51
CA ILE A 87 -0.90 6.32 4.37
C ILE A 87 -0.96 5.05 3.53
N VAL A 88 0.16 4.32 3.47
CA VAL A 88 0.29 3.07 2.73
C VAL A 88 0.65 1.96 3.70
N ARG A 89 -0.06 0.84 3.60
CA ARG A 89 0.24 -0.39 4.33
C ARG A 89 0.10 -1.60 3.40
N SER A 90 1.05 -2.51 3.43
CA SER A 90 1.07 -3.71 2.58
C SER A 90 1.43 -4.92 3.45
N GLU A 91 0.53 -5.87 3.59
CA GLU A 91 0.69 -7.03 4.50
C GLU A 91 0.15 -8.32 3.88
N SER A 92 0.87 -9.43 4.09
CA SER A 92 0.36 -10.77 3.76
C SER A 92 -0.65 -11.27 4.78
N ARG A 93 -1.79 -11.81 4.33
CA ARG A 93 -2.83 -12.37 5.23
C ARG A 93 -2.34 -13.53 6.07
N THR A 94 -1.43 -14.31 5.52
CA THR A 94 -0.90 -15.55 6.10
C THR A 94 0.58 -15.70 5.76
N GLY A 95 1.27 -16.59 6.47
CA GLY A 95 2.70 -16.82 6.32
C GLY A 95 3.54 -16.01 7.32
N HIS A 96 4.81 -16.39 7.45
CA HIS A 96 5.76 -15.72 8.35
C HIS A 96 6.54 -14.62 7.62
N SER A 97 6.99 -14.89 6.39
CA SER A 97 7.69 -13.93 5.54
C SER A 97 7.17 -13.99 4.11
N ASP A 98 7.26 -12.85 3.44
CA ASP A 98 6.91 -12.66 2.03
C ASP A 98 8.15 -12.50 1.13
N PHE A 99 9.37 -12.67 1.68
CA PHE A 99 10.64 -12.41 0.99
C PHE A 99 10.74 -10.99 0.39
N GLY A 100 10.14 -10.00 1.05
CA GLY A 100 10.16 -8.60 0.67
C GLY A 100 9.20 -8.24 -0.47
N VAL A 101 8.24 -9.11 -0.81
CA VAL A 101 7.23 -8.84 -1.84
C VAL A 101 6.41 -7.59 -1.52
N ASN A 102 5.98 -7.41 -0.26
CA ASN A 102 5.19 -6.25 0.17
C ASN A 102 6.01 -4.96 0.09
N LYS A 103 7.30 -5.00 0.43
CA LYS A 103 8.20 -3.86 0.26
C LYS A 103 8.34 -3.47 -1.21
N LYS A 104 8.63 -4.44 -2.08
CA LYS A 104 8.73 -4.22 -3.53
C LYS A 104 7.44 -3.65 -4.11
N ARG A 105 6.28 -4.10 -3.64
CA ARG A 105 4.97 -3.58 -4.07
C ARG A 105 4.78 -2.11 -3.70
N VAL A 106 5.14 -1.72 -2.47
CA VAL A 106 5.05 -0.33 -2.02
C VAL A 106 5.99 0.56 -2.83
N GLU A 107 7.21 0.12 -3.12
CA GLU A 107 8.14 0.85 -3.96
C GLU A 107 7.65 0.99 -5.42
N GLN A 108 7.06 -0.08 -5.99
CA GLN A 108 6.44 -0.01 -7.32
C GLN A 108 5.29 0.99 -7.36
N LEU A 109 4.41 0.98 -6.35
CA LEU A 109 3.35 1.97 -6.23
C LEU A 109 3.92 3.39 -6.18
N ARG A 110 4.99 3.62 -5.40
CA ARG A 110 5.68 4.92 -5.33
C ARG A 110 6.15 5.37 -6.71
N THR A 111 6.85 4.52 -7.46
CA THR A 111 7.31 4.85 -8.81
C THR A 111 6.14 5.25 -9.71
N MET A 112 5.06 4.48 -9.73
CA MET A 112 3.89 4.77 -10.57
C MET A 112 3.21 6.11 -10.19
N LEU A 113 3.12 6.42 -8.90
CA LEU A 113 2.54 7.68 -8.43
C LEU A 113 3.45 8.89 -8.72
N LEU A 114 4.77 8.72 -8.67
CA LEU A 114 5.74 9.75 -9.06
C LEU A 114 5.67 10.04 -10.55
N GLU A 115 5.61 9.01 -11.40
CA GLU A 115 5.50 9.14 -12.86
C GLU A 115 4.22 9.88 -13.28
N GLN A 116 3.15 9.74 -12.50
CA GLN A 116 1.87 10.43 -12.72
C GLN A 116 1.77 11.76 -11.96
N ASN A 117 2.85 12.21 -11.31
CA ASN A 117 2.91 13.45 -10.55
C ASN A 117 1.86 13.55 -9.42
N ILE A 118 1.42 12.42 -8.88
CA ILE A 118 0.44 12.34 -7.79
C ILE A 118 1.11 12.64 -6.43
N ILE A 119 2.35 12.19 -6.25
CA ILE A 119 3.12 12.40 -5.02
C ILE A 119 4.42 13.16 -5.30
N SER A 120 4.98 13.80 -4.28
CA SER A 120 6.31 14.42 -4.35
C SER A 120 7.41 13.38 -4.17
N GLN A 121 8.61 13.69 -4.68
CA GLN A 121 9.83 12.97 -4.27
C GLN A 121 10.13 13.18 -2.80
#